data_AF-A0A0Q8EWN9-F1
#
_entry.id   AF-A0A0Q8EWN9-F1
#
_cell.length_a   1.000
_cell.length_b   1.000
_cell.length_c   1.000
_cell.angle_alpha   90.00
_cell.angle_beta   90.00
_cell.angle_gamma   90.00
#
_symmetry.space_group_name_H-M   'P 1'
#
loop_
_entity.id
_entity.type
_entity.pdbx_description
1 polymer ?
#
loop_
_entity_poly.entity_id
_entity_poly.type
_entity_poly.pdbx_seq_one_letter_code
_entity_poly.pdbx_strand_id
1 'polypeptide(L)'
;MRLRIQLTGWDRRTLTLTDTPRPDCPLCDGHGGFEHHYGDHNGEYAGTEWDPCTCWDETRRRTLLRLPRIRRRRRADRDPWSNEPPF
;
A
#
# COMPACT_ATOMS: atom_id res chain seq x y z
N MET A 1 15.77 7.48 1.65
CA MET A 1 14.77 7.48 0.57
C MET A 1 14.89 6.23 -0.29
N ARG A 2 13.83 5.44 -0.33
CA ARG A 2 13.66 4.20 -1.07
C ARG A 2 12.25 4.16 -1.67
N LEU A 3 12.16 4.60 -2.92
CA LEU A 3 10.89 4.65 -3.63
C LEU A 3 10.41 3.25 -4.02
N ARG A 4 9.12 2.97 -3.78
CA ARG A 4 8.44 1.74 -4.18
C ARG A 4 7.14 2.07 -4.89
N ILE A 5 6.80 1.26 -5.88
CA ILE A 5 5.50 1.36 -6.57
C ILE A 5 4.49 0.56 -5.75
N GLN A 6 3.40 1.20 -5.37
CA GLN A 6 2.29 0.61 -4.65
C GLN A 6 0.99 0.78 -5.44
N LEU A 7 0.09 -0.19 -5.27
CA LEU A 7 -1.26 -0.09 -5.81
C LEU A 7 -2.22 0.36 -4.72
N THR A 8 -2.82 1.52 -4.91
CA THR A 8 -3.69 2.19 -3.94
C THR A 8 -5.12 2.29 -4.46
N GLY A 9 -6.11 2.31 -3.57
CA GLY A 9 -7.54 2.39 -3.94
C GLY A 9 -8.16 1.05 -4.33
N TRP A 10 -9.41 0.84 -3.92
CA TRP A 10 -10.12 -0.45 -4.07
C TRP A 10 -10.77 -0.60 -5.45
N ASP A 11 -11.66 0.33 -5.82
CA ASP A 11 -12.47 0.27 -7.05
C ASP A 11 -11.71 0.83 -8.28
N ARG A 12 -10.99 1.93 -8.10
CA ARG A 12 -10.07 2.49 -9.11
C ARG A 12 -8.64 2.42 -8.60
N ARG A 13 -8.05 1.25 -8.81
CA ARG A 13 -6.64 0.98 -8.49
C ARG A 13 -5.73 2.02 -9.15
N THR A 14 -4.84 2.60 -8.38
CA THR A 14 -3.94 3.68 -8.78
C THR A 14 -2.52 3.30 -8.41
N LEU A 15 -1.62 3.35 -9.39
CA LEU A 15 -0.19 3.18 -9.17
C LEU A 15 0.36 4.47 -8.57
N THR A 16 0.91 4.35 -7.37
CA THR A 16 1.51 5.44 -6.60
C THR A 16 2.94 5.08 -6.27
N LEU A 17 3.86 5.99 -6.53
CA LEU A 17 5.24 5.90 -6.09
C LEU A 17 5.30 6.48 -4.67
N THR A 18 5.69 5.67 -3.70
CA THR A 18 5.80 6.08 -2.30
C THR A 18 7.21 5.88 -1.80
N ASP A 19 7.70 6.78 -0.97
CA ASP A 19 8.90 6.50 -0.18
C ASP A 19 8.59 5.42 0.88
N THR A 20 9.59 4.62 1.22
CA THR A 20 9.45 3.55 2.22
C THR A 20 10.63 3.54 3.18
N PRO A 21 10.43 3.11 4.44
CA PRO A 21 11.51 3.01 5.41
C PRO A 21 12.69 2.21 4.87
N ARG A 22 13.91 2.64 5.24
CA ARG A 22 15.11 1.85 4.99
C ARG A 22 15.07 0.62 5.91
N PRO A 23 15.12 -0.61 5.37
CA PRO A 23 14.92 -1.83 6.17
C PRO A 23 15.95 -1.98 7.29
N ASP A 24 17.21 -1.60 7.02
CA ASP A 24 18.30 -1.66 8.00
C ASP A 24 18.63 -0.27 8.55
N CYS A 25 17.60 0.54 8.83
CA CYS A 25 17.81 1.86 9.41
C CYS A 25 18.29 1.71 10.86
N PRO A 26 19.45 2.23 11.26
CA PRO A 26 19.96 2.07 12.63
C PRO A 26 19.18 2.86 13.69
N LEU A 27 18.25 3.73 13.27
CA LEU A 27 17.41 4.51 14.19
C LEU A 27 16.14 3.74 14.54
N CYS A 28 15.45 3.23 13.52
CA CYS A 28 14.11 2.66 13.68
C CYS A 28 14.03 1.19 13.23
N ASP A 29 15.15 0.52 12.94
CA ASP A 29 15.23 -0.89 12.52
C ASP A 29 14.24 -1.30 11.42
N GLY A 30 14.00 -0.38 10.48
CA GLY A 30 13.06 -0.59 9.37
C GLY A 30 11.59 -0.39 9.67
N HIS A 31 11.20 -0.06 10.92
CA HIS A 31 9.81 0.23 11.30
C HIS A 31 9.28 1.53 10.68
N GLY A 32 10.15 2.50 10.42
CA GLY A 32 9.77 3.80 9.85
C GLY A 32 9.36 4.85 10.88
N GLY A 33 9.39 4.55 12.16
CA GLY A 33 9.04 5.50 13.20
C GLY A 33 8.86 4.78 14.52
N PHE A 34 8.30 5.52 15.49
CA PHE A 34 8.11 5.06 16.84
C PHE A 34 6.68 5.35 17.29
N GLU A 35 6.07 4.37 17.95
CA GLU A 35 4.78 4.54 18.61
C GLU A 35 5.01 4.93 20.08
N HIS A 36 4.36 6.00 20.50
CA HIS A 36 4.41 6.50 21.86
C HIS A 36 3.01 6.47 22.48
N HIS A 37 2.76 5.50 23.35
CA HIS A 37 1.53 5.44 24.13
C HIS A 37 1.61 6.41 25.31
N TYR A 38 0.54 7.15 25.56
CA TYR A 38 0.47 8.08 26.69
C TYR A 38 -0.85 7.92 27.45
N GLY A 39 -0.80 8.26 28.74
CA GLY A 39 -1.94 8.23 29.63
C GLY A 39 -2.49 9.62 29.94
N ASP A 40 -3.73 9.68 30.41
CA ASP A 40 -4.34 10.90 30.93
C ASP A 40 -3.87 11.19 32.37
N HIS A 41 -4.45 12.20 33.00
CA HIS A 41 -4.14 12.59 34.38
C HIS A 41 -4.56 11.55 35.43
N ASN A 42 -5.39 10.56 35.07
CA ASN A 42 -5.75 9.43 35.93
C ASN A 42 -4.82 8.23 35.72
N GLY A 43 -3.88 8.32 34.76
CA GLY A 43 -3.02 7.22 34.35
C GLY A 43 -3.71 6.21 33.43
N GLU A 44 -4.90 6.51 32.91
CA GLU A 44 -5.59 5.68 31.93
C GLU A 44 -5.06 5.93 30.52
N TYR A 45 -5.12 4.92 29.65
CA TYR A 45 -4.68 5.08 28.25
C TYR A 45 -5.46 6.20 27.55
N ALA A 46 -4.75 7.20 27.05
CA ALA A 46 -5.33 8.37 26.40
C ALA A 46 -5.07 8.41 24.89
N GLY A 47 -4.05 7.72 24.41
CA GLY A 47 -3.74 7.69 22.99
C GLY A 47 -2.37 7.12 22.65
N THR A 48 -2.11 7.11 21.34
CA THR A 48 -0.82 6.77 20.77
C THR A 48 -0.44 7.86 19.78
N GLU A 49 0.74 8.43 19.94
CA GLU A 49 1.36 9.30 18.96
C GLU A 49 2.33 8.49 18.10
N TRP A 50 2.48 8.91 16.84
CA TRP A 50 3.42 8.34 15.89
C TRP A 50 4.48 9.37 15.55
N ASP A 51 5.75 9.04 15.82
CA ASP A 51 6.89 9.87 15.45
C ASP A 51 7.64 9.25 14.25
N PRO A 52 7.57 9.85 13.05
CA PRO A 52 8.17 9.27 11.85
C PRO A 52 9.70 9.39 11.85
N CYS A 53 10.38 8.29 11.51
CA CYS A 53 11.83 8.27 11.35
C CYS A 53 12.27 9.06 10.11
N THR A 54 13.34 9.84 10.24
CA THR A 54 13.90 10.68 9.17
C THR A 54 14.54 9.89 8.01
N CYS A 55 14.62 8.56 8.09
CA CYS A 55 15.21 7.73 7.03
C CYS A 55 14.35 7.64 5.76
N TRP A 56 13.07 8.02 5.87
CA TRP A 56 12.07 8.08 4.82
C TRP A 56 11.10 9.22 5.11
N ASP A 57 10.19 9.49 4.18
CA ASP A 57 9.20 10.58 4.31
C ASP A 57 7.83 10.08 3.84
N GLU A 58 6.90 9.91 4.77
CA GLU A 58 5.55 9.42 4.51
C GLU A 58 4.74 10.33 3.57
N THR A 59 5.10 11.61 3.51
CA THR A 59 4.41 12.60 2.68
C THR A 59 4.85 12.51 1.22
N ARG A 60 6.00 11.87 0.94
CA ARG A 60 6.52 11.65 -0.42
C ARG A 60 5.78 10.53 -1.13
N ARG A 61 4.60 10.87 -1.62
CA ARG A 61 3.79 10.03 -2.51
C ARG A 61 3.47 10.77 -3.80
N ARG A 62 3.65 10.08 -4.93
CA ARG A 62 3.30 10.62 -6.25
C ARG A 62 2.44 9.62 -7.00
N THR A 63 1.23 10.04 -7.38
CA THR A 63 0.42 9.27 -8.30
C THR A 63 1.09 9.23 -9.67
N LEU A 64 1.36 8.02 -10.16
CA LEU A 64 1.94 7.81 -11.47
C LEU A 64 0.84 7.60 -12.52
N LEU A 65 -0.08 6.69 -12.24
CA LEU A 65 -1.12 6.28 -13.20
C LEU A 65 -2.36 5.77 -12.48
N ARG A 66 -3.55 6.25 -12.87
CA ARG A 66 -4.82 5.64 -12.49
C ARG A 66 -5.13 4.50 -13.46
N LEU A 67 -5.29 3.28 -12.94
CA LEU A 67 -5.57 2.13 -13.81
C LEU A 67 -7.03 2.17 -14.30
N PRO A 68 -7.27 1.80 -15.56
CA PRO A 68 -8.62 1.63 -16.07
C PRO A 68 -9.31 0.48 -15.32
N ARG A 69 -10.63 0.59 -15.14
CA ARG A 69 -11.44 -0.51 -14.60
C ARG A 69 -11.48 -1.64 -15.63
N ILE A 70 -10.58 -2.61 -15.50
CA ILE A 70 -10.63 -3.84 -16.30
C ILE A 70 -11.78 -4.67 -15.74
N ARG A 71 -12.98 -4.50 -16.32
CA ARG A 71 -14.01 -5.53 -16.17
C ARG A 71 -13.38 -6.79 -16.72
N ARG A 72 -13.15 -7.82 -15.87
CA ARG A 72 -12.72 -9.14 -16.34
C ARG A 72 -13.67 -9.51 -17.48
N ARG A 73 -13.23 -9.37 -18.73
CA ARG A 73 -13.88 -10.07 -19.84
C ARG A 73 -13.76 -11.51 -19.40
N ARG A 74 -14.88 -12.12 -18.97
CA ARG A 74 -14.99 -13.57 -19.06
C ARG A 74 -14.76 -13.83 -20.54
N ARG A 75 -13.52 -14.11 -20.94
CA ARG A 75 -13.32 -14.98 -22.08
C ARG A 75 -14.05 -16.23 -21.63
N ALA A 76 -15.29 -16.38 -22.08
CA ALA A 76 -15.75 -17.72 -22.40
C ALA A 76 -14.69 -18.17 -23.41
N ASP A 77 -13.66 -18.86 -22.90
CA ASP A 77 -12.72 -19.54 -23.75
C ASP A 77 -13.56 -20.62 -24.41
N ARG A 78 -14.22 -20.23 -25.50
CA ARG A 78 -14.66 -21.16 -26.51
C ARG A 78 -13.34 -21.65 -27.08
N ASP A 79 -12.92 -22.81 -26.60
CA ASP A 79 -11.72 -23.48 -27.10
C ASP A 79 -11.74 -23.40 -28.63
N PRO A 80 -10.79 -22.69 -29.27
CA PRO A 80 -10.76 -22.52 -30.72
C PRO A 80 -10.67 -23.84 -31.49
N TRP A 81 -10.37 -24.95 -30.79
CA TRP A 81 -10.22 -26.30 -31.34
C TRP A 81 -11.37 -27.25 -30.95
N SER A 82 -12.39 -26.76 -30.23
CA SER A 82 -13.52 -27.61 -29.86
C SER A 82 -14.45 -27.82 -31.06
N ASN A 83 -14.47 -29.05 -31.56
CA ASN A 83 -15.42 -29.54 -32.56
C ASN A 83 -16.71 -30.09 -31.91
N GLU A 84 -16.87 -29.94 -30.60
CA GLU A 84 -18.02 -30.46 -29.87
C GLU A 84 -19.23 -29.53 -30.09
N PRO A 85 -20.35 -30.02 -30.64
CA PRO A 85 -21.59 -29.24 -30.70
C PRO A 85 -22.12 -29.03 -29.28
N PRO A 86 -22.79 -27.89 -29.01
CA PRO A 86 -23.45 -27.71 -27.72
C PRO A 86 -24.57 -28.74 -27.60
N PHE A 87 -24.45 -29.65 -26.63
CA PHE A 87 -25.55 -30.52 -26.18
C PHE A 87 -26.67 -29.71 -25.54
#